data_AF-A0A812NNS7-F1
#
_entry.id   AF-A0A812NNS7-F1
#
_cell.length_a   1.000
_cell.length_b   1.000
_cell.length_c   1.000
_cell.angle_alpha   90.00
_cell.angle_beta   90.00
_cell.angle_gamma   90.00
#
_symmetry.space_group_name_H-M   'P 1'
#
loop_
_entity.id
_entity.type
_entity.pdbx_description
1 polymer ?
#
loop_
_entity_poly.entity_id
_entity_poly.type
_entity_poly.pdbx_seq_one_letter_code
_entity_poly.pdbx_strand_id
1 'polypeptide(L)'
;MEVLCRVGTRAKVMQAMPVVSQSGQQVGLQMLVNGIDIVRMEEVLQKGPPLQVKISQVKYENEDPPDDMLKATMNETMQTIKEIMKVNPGFREYASLINQSYYDRVEKMKAHVVAHFAAALTSADGIDLQKVLEATNAQDKSRLALELVKKELELSKLQQKIASQIEDKMNKHQREFMLREQLKSIKKELGIDKDDGSDALLQKFKQRLEEKTVPKEVKE
;
A
#
# COMPACT_ATOMS: atom_id res chain seq x y z
N MET A 1 4.53 31.77 -5.43
CA MET A 1 4.47 31.53 -3.98
C MET A 1 3.54 30.37 -3.80
N GLU A 2 4.10 29.16 -3.76
CA GLU A 2 3.35 27.96 -3.39
C GLU A 2 2.67 28.20 -2.04
N VAL A 3 1.42 27.77 -1.93
CA VAL A 3 0.51 28.08 -0.84
C VAL A 3 1.05 27.45 0.45
N LEU A 4 1.86 28.19 1.20
CA LEU A 4 2.26 27.77 2.54
C LEU A 4 1.03 27.72 3.42
N CYS A 5 0.75 26.55 3.99
CA CYS A 5 -0.32 26.39 4.96
C CYS A 5 -0.04 27.25 6.20
N ARG A 6 -1.10 27.83 6.77
CA ARG A 6 -0.97 28.66 7.98
C ARG A 6 -0.69 27.84 9.24
N VAL A 7 -1.04 26.55 9.26
CA VAL A 7 -0.77 25.66 10.38
C VAL A 7 0.26 24.62 9.95
N GLY A 8 1.22 24.35 10.82
CA GLY A 8 2.27 23.36 10.60
C GLY A 8 2.72 22.74 11.92
N THR A 9 3.78 21.93 11.84
CA THR A 9 4.36 21.26 13.00
C THR A 9 5.75 21.81 13.26
N ARG A 10 6.00 22.29 14.48
CA ARG A 10 7.36 22.61 14.92
C ARG A 10 8.09 21.31 15.17
N ALA A 11 9.21 21.11 14.49
CA ALA A 11 9.99 19.88 14.59
C ALA A 11 11.43 20.17 14.99
N LYS A 12 12.04 19.24 15.72
CA LYS A 12 13.46 19.24 16.05
C LYS A 12 14.19 18.30 15.11
N VAL A 13 15.26 18.80 14.49
CA VAL A 13 16.19 17.96 13.74
C VAL A 13 16.95 17.08 14.73
N MET A 14 16.77 15.77 14.60
CA MET A 14 17.44 14.77 15.43
C MET A 14 18.78 14.37 14.81
N GLN A 15 18.79 14.18 13.49
CA GLN A 15 19.97 13.77 12.75
C GLN A 15 19.91 14.31 11.32
N ALA A 16 21.06 14.64 10.76
CA ALA A 16 21.20 15.03 9.37
C ALA A 16 22.41 14.28 8.78
N MET A 17 22.17 13.49 7.74
CA MET A 17 23.20 12.72 7.04
C MET A 17 23.30 13.17 5.58
N PRO A 18 24.50 13.41 5.04
CA PRO A 18 24.65 13.66 3.62
C PRO A 18 24.28 12.39 2.84
N VAL A 19 23.45 12.55 1.80
CA VAL A 19 23.19 11.48 0.85
C VAL A 19 24.25 11.57 -0.23
N VAL A 20 25.04 10.50 -0.35
CA VAL A 20 26.18 10.43 -1.27
C VAL A 20 25.82 9.51 -2.43
N SER A 21 26.09 9.95 -3.67
CA SER A 21 25.93 9.13 -4.87
C SER A 21 26.93 7.97 -4.88
N GLN A 22 26.72 7.01 -5.76
CA GLN A 22 27.71 5.97 -6.06
C GLN A 22 29.06 6.53 -6.55
N SER A 23 29.08 7.75 -7.07
CA SER A 23 30.30 8.47 -7.46
C SER A 23 30.98 9.23 -6.31
N GLY A 24 30.51 9.10 -5.08
CA GLY A 24 31.08 9.77 -3.90
C GLY A 24 30.70 11.24 -3.76
N GLN A 25 29.81 11.77 -4.62
CA GLN A 25 29.38 13.16 -4.57
C GLN A 25 28.14 13.30 -3.68
N GLN A 26 28.11 14.31 -2.82
CA GLN A 26 26.91 14.61 -2.05
C GLN A 26 25.79 15.11 -2.98
N VAL A 27 24.68 14.37 -3.01
CA VAL A 27 23.49 14.64 -3.83
C VAL A 27 22.40 15.33 -3.01
N GLY A 28 22.42 15.17 -1.68
CA GLY A 28 21.41 15.76 -0.82
C GLY A 28 21.68 15.60 0.66
N LEU A 29 20.66 15.86 1.46
CA LEU A 29 20.66 15.70 2.90
C LEU A 29 19.43 14.90 3.30
N GLN A 30 19.63 13.79 4.02
CA GLN A 30 18.58 13.05 4.67
C GLN A 30 18.50 13.52 6.12
N MET A 31 17.31 13.94 6.56
CA MET A 31 17.10 14.44 7.91
C MET A 31 16.07 13.59 8.64
N LEU A 32 16.41 13.20 9.87
CA LEU A 32 15.46 12.66 10.82
C LEU A 32 14.94 13.83 11.67
N VAL A 33 13.62 14.03 11.66
CA VAL A 33 12.96 15.11 12.39
C VAL A 33 11.92 14.55 13.36
N ASN A 34 11.83 15.15 14.54
CA ASN A 34 10.82 14.83 15.54
C ASN A 34 9.84 15.99 15.69
N GLY A 35 8.56 15.76 15.38
CA GLY A 35 7.50 16.74 15.61
C GLY A 35 7.26 16.96 17.10
N ILE A 36 7.19 18.21 17.53
CA ILE A 36 7.01 18.60 18.93
C ILE A 36 5.56 19.01 19.18
N ASP A 37 5.09 20.02 18.45
CA ASP A 37 3.75 20.57 18.60
C ASP A 37 3.25 21.24 17.32
N ILE A 38 1.95 21.50 17.30
CA ILE A 38 1.28 22.17 16.21
C ILE A 38 1.33 23.68 16.43
N VAL A 39 1.73 24.41 15.39
CA VAL A 39 1.96 25.84 15.42
C VAL A 39 1.24 26.53 14.27
N ARG A 40 0.87 27.78 14.49
CA ARG A 40 0.26 28.65 13.49
C ARG A 40 1.25 29.74 13.10
N MET A 41 1.43 29.95 11.80
CA MET A 41 2.16 31.08 11.23
C MET A 41 1.33 32.35 11.37
N GLU A 42 1.87 33.32 12.09
CA GLU A 42 1.25 34.63 12.31
C GLU A 42 1.74 35.64 11.27
N GLU A 43 3.04 35.67 11.04
CA GLU A 43 3.68 36.71 10.23
C GLU A 43 4.94 36.19 9.52
N VAL A 44 5.16 36.60 8.29
CA VAL A 44 6.41 36.34 7.56
C VAL A 44 7.38 37.48 7.82
N LEU A 45 8.47 37.20 8.53
CA LEU A 45 9.49 38.19 8.91
C LEU A 45 10.50 38.42 7.78
N GLN A 46 10.93 37.34 7.12
CA GLN A 46 11.91 37.39 6.04
C GLN A 46 11.68 36.25 5.05
N LYS A 47 11.66 36.53 3.73
CA LYS A 47 11.38 35.51 2.68
C LYS A 47 12.55 34.54 2.39
N GLY A 48 13.75 34.80 2.93
CA GLY A 48 14.87 33.85 2.94
C GLY A 48 15.98 34.07 1.92
N PRO A 49 16.99 33.16 1.89
CA PRO A 49 17.09 31.91 2.68
C PRO A 49 17.77 32.08 4.08
N PRO A 50 17.26 31.44 5.15
CA PRO A 50 16.01 30.69 5.25
C PRO A 50 14.78 31.61 5.43
N LEU A 51 13.60 31.16 5.03
CA LEU A 51 12.33 31.81 5.36
C LEU A 51 12.20 31.89 6.89
N GLN A 52 11.95 33.08 7.43
CA GLN A 52 11.71 33.30 8.85
C GLN A 52 10.28 33.76 9.07
N VAL A 53 9.62 33.13 10.03
CA VAL A 53 8.21 33.38 10.36
C VAL A 53 8.04 33.47 11.87
N LYS A 54 7.10 34.30 12.29
CA LYS A 54 6.60 34.33 13.66
C LYS A 54 5.51 33.28 13.82
N ILE A 55 5.60 32.47 14.87
CA ILE A 55 4.67 31.38 15.14
C ILE A 55 4.01 31.53 16.50
N SER A 56 2.81 30.97 16.64
CA SER A 56 2.09 30.77 17.90
C SER A 56 1.75 29.29 18.09
N GLN A 57 1.62 28.83 19.34
CA GLN A 57 1.19 27.46 19.62
C GLN A 57 -0.32 27.33 19.42
N VAL A 58 -0.75 26.30 18.68
CA VAL A 58 -2.18 25.98 18.56
C VAL A 58 -2.65 25.30 19.84
N LYS A 59 -3.67 25.87 20.48
CA LYS A 59 -4.37 25.26 21.61
C LYS A 59 -5.53 24.43 21.09
N TYR A 60 -5.71 23.24 21.64
CA TYR A 60 -6.89 22.43 21.35
C TYR A 60 -8.07 22.92 22.18
N GLU A 61 -9.24 22.97 21.55
CA GLU A 61 -10.49 23.23 22.23
C GLU A 61 -11.01 21.93 22.83
N ASN A 62 -11.67 22.01 23.99
CA ASN A 62 -12.26 20.88 24.71
C ASN A 62 -11.21 19.83 25.14
N GLU A 63 -10.22 20.24 25.95
CA GLU A 63 -9.29 19.32 26.64
C GLU A 63 -9.91 18.65 27.89
N ASP A 64 -11.18 18.95 28.20
CA ASP A 64 -11.95 18.28 29.24
C ASP A 64 -12.07 16.76 28.97
N PRO A 65 -12.43 15.95 29.98
CA PRO A 65 -12.59 14.52 29.80
C PRO A 65 -13.48 14.24 28.58
N PRO A 66 -13.07 13.34 27.67
CA PRO A 66 -13.83 13.13 26.45
C PRO A 66 -15.23 12.65 26.81
N ASP A 67 -16.23 13.28 26.18
CA ASP A 67 -17.60 12.79 26.27
C ASP A 67 -17.72 11.39 25.64
N ASP A 68 -18.85 10.74 25.86
CA ASP A 68 -19.03 9.35 25.42
C ASP A 68 -18.94 9.21 23.90
N MET A 69 -19.34 10.25 23.14
CA MET A 69 -19.25 10.27 21.68
C MET A 69 -17.79 10.35 21.20
N LEU A 70 -16.99 11.23 21.82
CA LEU A 70 -15.57 11.36 21.51
C LEU A 70 -14.82 10.08 21.86
N LYS A 71 -15.09 9.49 23.03
CA LYS A 71 -14.54 8.18 23.41
C LYS A 71 -14.89 7.09 22.41
N ALA A 72 -16.16 6.99 22.01
CA ALA A 72 -16.60 6.00 21.04
C ALA A 72 -15.89 6.19 19.68
N THR A 73 -15.73 7.45 19.23
CA THR A 73 -15.02 7.78 17.98
C THR A 73 -13.55 7.38 18.05
N MET A 74 -12.87 7.66 19.17
CA MET A 74 -11.47 7.27 19.39
C MET A 74 -11.31 5.74 19.39
N ASN A 75 -12.21 5.03 20.06
CA ASN A 75 -12.21 3.57 20.11
C ASN A 75 -12.43 2.94 18.73
N GLU A 76 -13.41 3.44 17.98
CA GLU A 76 -13.68 3.01 16.61
C GLU A 76 -12.47 3.28 15.69
N THR A 77 -11.81 4.42 15.85
CA THR A 77 -10.59 4.76 15.08
C THR A 77 -9.49 3.74 15.34
N MET A 78 -9.22 3.44 16.61
CA MET A 78 -8.21 2.46 17.00
C MET A 78 -8.57 1.03 16.57
N GLN A 79 -9.85 0.66 16.60
CA GLN A 79 -10.32 -0.61 16.10
C GLN A 79 -10.11 -0.73 14.59
N THR A 80 -10.41 0.33 13.83
CA THR A 80 -10.21 0.38 12.38
C THR A 80 -8.71 0.25 12.04
N ILE A 81 -7.82 0.93 12.78
CA ILE A 81 -6.36 0.76 12.65
C ILE A 81 -5.95 -0.71 12.87
N LYS A 82 -6.51 -1.37 13.89
CA LYS A 82 -6.24 -2.79 14.15
C LYS A 82 -6.69 -3.70 13.01
N GLU A 83 -7.77 -3.36 12.32
CA GLU A 83 -8.22 -4.11 11.15
C GLU A 83 -7.29 -3.91 9.94
N ILE A 84 -6.84 -2.68 9.69
CA ILE A 84 -5.85 -2.38 8.63
C ILE A 84 -4.59 -3.23 8.83
N MET A 85 -4.08 -3.29 10.07
CA MET A 85 -2.90 -4.11 10.40
C MET A 85 -3.06 -5.61 10.12
N LYS A 86 -4.29 -6.13 10.17
CA LYS A 86 -4.58 -7.54 9.85
C LYS A 86 -4.61 -7.78 8.34
N VAL A 87 -5.13 -6.82 7.60
CA VAL A 87 -5.31 -6.90 6.14
C VAL A 87 -4.00 -6.62 5.39
N ASN A 88 -3.19 -5.69 5.91
CA ASN A 88 -1.94 -5.28 5.30
C ASN A 88 -0.74 -5.57 6.24
N PRO A 89 -0.04 -6.71 6.06
CA PRO A 89 1.13 -7.07 6.85
C PRO A 89 2.27 -6.04 6.84
N GLY A 90 2.47 -5.29 5.76
CA GLY A 90 3.49 -4.22 5.69
C GLY A 90 3.20 -3.09 6.67
N PHE A 91 1.94 -2.96 7.08
CA PHE A 91 1.49 -2.05 8.11
C PHE A 91 1.91 -2.47 9.53
N ARG A 92 2.20 -3.77 9.76
CA ARG A 92 2.66 -4.27 11.07
C ARG A 92 4.04 -3.73 11.44
N GLU A 93 4.87 -3.42 10.45
CA GLU A 93 6.20 -2.85 10.69
C GLU A 93 6.07 -1.42 11.23
N TYR A 94 5.15 -0.62 10.66
CA TYR A 94 4.77 0.70 11.20
C TYR A 94 4.15 0.60 12.60
N ALA A 95 3.32 -0.42 12.84
CA ALA A 95 2.74 -0.65 14.16
C ALA A 95 3.76 -1.11 15.20
N SER A 96 4.82 -1.83 14.80
CA SER A 96 5.90 -2.26 15.70
C SER A 96 6.72 -1.11 16.26
N LEU A 97 6.78 0.02 15.54
CA LEU A 97 7.38 1.27 16.01
C LEU A 97 6.57 1.91 17.15
N ILE A 98 5.34 1.45 17.36
CA ILE A 98 4.40 1.97 18.33
C ILE A 98 4.23 0.90 19.38
N ASN A 99 4.90 1.10 20.52
CA ASN A 99 4.86 0.15 21.62
C ASN A 99 3.43 -0.34 21.85
N GLN A 100 3.26 -1.65 21.98
CA GLN A 100 1.97 -2.30 22.21
C GLN A 100 1.18 -1.66 23.38
N SER A 101 1.90 -1.05 24.33
CA SER A 101 1.37 -0.25 25.43
C SER A 101 0.57 1.01 25.04
N TYR A 102 0.76 1.57 23.84
CA TYR A 102 -0.05 2.69 23.32
C TYR A 102 -1.44 2.21 22.90
N TYR A 103 -1.55 1.00 22.35
CA TYR A 103 -2.82 0.44 21.90
C TYR A 103 -3.73 -0.01 23.05
N ASP A 104 -3.14 -0.44 24.17
CA ASP A 104 -3.89 -0.94 25.33
C ASP A 104 -4.33 0.18 26.30
N ARG A 105 -3.93 1.43 26.02
CA ARG A 105 -4.22 2.61 26.87
C ARG A 105 -4.93 3.73 26.11
N VAL A 106 -5.82 3.39 25.18
CA VAL A 106 -6.63 4.38 24.44
C VAL A 106 -7.36 5.35 25.39
N GLU A 107 -7.85 4.85 26.53
CA GLU A 107 -8.51 5.64 27.58
C GLU A 107 -7.61 6.72 28.22
N LYS A 108 -6.28 6.58 28.11
CA LYS A 108 -5.30 7.54 28.62
C LYS A 108 -4.72 8.43 27.52
N MET A 109 -5.04 8.18 26.26
CA MET A 109 -4.59 9.00 25.15
C MET A 109 -5.50 10.21 24.98
N LYS A 110 -4.91 11.36 24.64
CA LYS A 110 -5.69 12.53 24.24
C LYS A 110 -6.24 12.31 22.82
N ALA A 111 -7.45 12.81 22.56
CA ALA A 111 -8.11 12.67 21.26
C ALA A 111 -7.25 13.12 20.07
N HIS A 112 -6.53 14.24 20.21
CA HIS A 112 -5.64 14.73 19.15
C HIS A 112 -4.49 13.77 18.83
N VAL A 113 -3.95 13.05 19.84
CA VAL A 113 -2.88 12.07 19.61
C VAL A 113 -3.41 10.92 18.77
N VAL A 114 -4.59 10.41 19.11
CA VAL A 114 -5.25 9.34 18.34
C VAL A 114 -5.53 9.79 16.91
N ALA A 115 -6.03 11.02 16.72
CA ALA A 115 -6.35 11.54 15.41
C ALA A 115 -5.11 11.79 14.52
N HIS A 116 -4.03 12.34 15.08
CA HIS A 116 -2.77 12.52 14.35
C HIS A 116 -2.13 11.19 14.01
N PHE A 117 -2.18 10.24 14.93
CA PHE A 117 -1.68 8.90 14.69
C PHE A 117 -2.46 8.21 13.57
N ALA A 118 -3.78 8.25 13.64
CA ALA A 118 -4.68 7.77 12.60
C ALA A 118 -4.36 8.36 11.23
N ALA A 119 -4.22 9.69 11.13
CA ALA A 119 -3.90 10.36 9.87
C ALA A 119 -2.54 9.95 9.30
N ALA A 120 -1.51 9.81 10.15
CA ALA A 120 -0.16 9.39 9.75
C ALA A 120 -0.11 7.95 9.20
N LEU A 121 -1.14 7.15 9.50
CA LEU A 121 -1.30 5.78 9.02
C LEU A 121 -2.11 5.68 7.72
N THR A 122 -2.53 6.79 7.13
CA THR A 122 -3.28 6.76 5.87
C THR A 122 -2.42 7.18 4.69
N SER A 123 -2.83 6.74 3.50
CA SER A 123 -2.32 7.21 2.21
C SER A 123 -3.07 8.45 1.71
N ALA A 124 -3.74 9.18 2.61
CA ALA A 124 -4.52 10.37 2.29
C ALA A 124 -3.64 11.48 1.69
N ASP A 125 -4.28 12.35 0.90
CA ASP A 125 -3.59 13.46 0.26
C ASP A 125 -3.19 14.55 1.27
N GLY A 126 -2.23 15.40 0.88
CA GLY A 126 -1.75 16.47 1.76
C GLY A 126 -2.85 17.44 2.19
N ILE A 127 -3.89 17.61 1.38
CA ILE A 127 -5.02 18.50 1.68
C ILE A 127 -5.87 17.92 2.81
N ASP A 128 -6.24 16.64 2.75
CA ASP A 128 -7.03 16.01 3.80
C ASP A 128 -6.24 15.85 5.11
N LEU A 129 -4.94 15.53 5.02
CA LEU A 129 -4.05 15.51 6.18
C LEU A 129 -3.95 16.90 6.83
N GLN A 130 -3.87 17.96 6.02
CA GLN A 130 -3.85 19.34 6.52
C GLN A 130 -5.15 19.71 7.25
N LYS A 131 -6.33 19.26 6.77
CA LYS A 131 -7.61 19.48 7.47
C LYS A 131 -7.60 18.88 8.88
N VAL A 132 -7.05 17.68 9.05
CA VAL A 132 -6.91 17.05 10.38
C VAL A 132 -5.94 17.84 11.25
N LEU A 133 -4.84 18.34 10.67
CA LEU A 133 -3.86 19.16 11.38
C LEU A 133 -4.47 20.46 11.90
N GLU A 134 -5.28 21.12 11.06
CA GLU A 134 -5.89 22.44 11.31
C GLU A 134 -7.09 22.41 12.26
N ALA A 135 -7.80 21.29 12.37
CA ALA A 135 -8.94 21.15 13.27
C ALA A 135 -8.52 21.38 14.74
N THR A 136 -9.12 22.36 15.42
CA THR A 136 -8.83 22.66 16.84
C THR A 136 -9.77 21.91 17.78
N ASN A 137 -11.02 21.69 17.37
CA ASN A 137 -12.03 20.93 18.11
C ASN A 137 -11.72 19.42 18.09
N ALA A 138 -11.70 18.79 19.27
CA ALA A 138 -11.39 17.37 19.43
C ALA A 138 -12.38 16.42 18.71
N GLN A 139 -13.67 16.74 18.71
CA GLN A 139 -14.70 15.93 18.04
C GLN A 139 -14.53 15.99 16.52
N ASP A 140 -14.42 17.21 15.97
CA ASP A 140 -14.24 17.38 14.52
C ASP A 140 -12.95 16.73 14.04
N LYS A 141 -11.85 16.94 14.76
CA LYS A 141 -10.56 16.31 14.43
C LYS A 141 -10.66 14.78 14.45
N SER A 142 -11.30 14.20 15.48
CA SER A 142 -11.44 12.75 15.59
C SER A 142 -12.35 12.18 14.50
N ARG A 143 -13.42 12.89 14.15
CA ARG A 143 -14.31 12.51 13.03
C ARG A 143 -13.55 12.51 11.70
N LEU A 144 -12.82 13.58 11.39
CA LEU A 144 -12.02 13.67 10.18
C LEU A 144 -10.98 12.55 10.11
N ALA A 145 -10.27 12.29 11.21
CA ALA A 145 -9.30 11.19 11.26
C ALA A 145 -9.96 9.82 11.06
N LEU A 146 -11.11 9.57 11.68
CA LEU A 146 -11.86 8.34 11.49
C LEU A 146 -12.29 8.14 10.03
N GLU A 147 -12.77 9.20 9.37
CA GLU A 147 -13.13 9.16 7.95
C GLU A 147 -11.94 8.75 7.07
N LEU A 148 -10.74 9.28 7.34
CA LEU A 148 -9.54 8.90 6.59
C LEU A 148 -9.14 7.44 6.82
N VAL A 149 -9.14 6.99 8.08
CA VAL A 149 -8.76 5.61 8.40
C VAL A 149 -9.77 4.61 7.83
N LYS A 150 -11.07 4.92 7.83
CA LYS A 150 -12.08 4.05 7.20
C LYS A 150 -11.87 3.94 5.69
N LYS A 151 -11.53 5.04 5.01
CA LYS A 151 -11.18 5.01 3.59
C LYS A 151 -9.93 4.15 3.34
N GLU A 152 -8.92 4.27 4.19
CA GLU A 152 -7.69 3.47 4.10
C GLU A 152 -7.95 1.96 4.30
N LEU A 153 -8.86 1.60 5.22
CA LEU A 153 -9.27 0.22 5.42
C LEU A 153 -9.95 -0.37 4.17
N GLU A 154 -10.87 0.37 3.56
CA GLU A 154 -11.54 -0.08 2.34
C GLU A 154 -10.55 -0.22 1.17
N LEU A 155 -9.60 0.71 1.05
CA LEU A 155 -8.52 0.61 0.08
C LEU A 155 -7.65 -0.63 0.32
N SER A 156 -7.27 -0.88 1.58
CA SER A 156 -6.47 -2.05 1.97
C SER A 156 -7.18 -3.37 1.66
N LYS A 157 -8.49 -3.46 1.94
CA LYS A 157 -9.30 -4.64 1.60
C LYS A 157 -9.36 -4.86 0.09
N LEU A 158 -9.50 -3.79 -0.69
CA LEU A 158 -9.51 -3.87 -2.15
C LEU A 158 -8.17 -4.36 -2.68
N GLN A 159 -7.05 -3.83 -2.18
CA GLN A 159 -5.71 -4.28 -2.55
C GLN A 159 -5.51 -5.76 -2.24
N GLN A 160 -5.93 -6.22 -1.05
CA GLN A 160 -5.87 -7.63 -0.67
C GLN A 160 -6.69 -8.51 -1.62
N LYS A 161 -7.90 -8.08 -1.98
CA LYS A 161 -8.77 -8.81 -2.93
C LYS A 161 -8.13 -8.92 -4.30
N ILE A 162 -7.51 -7.84 -4.81
CA ILE A 162 -6.79 -7.85 -6.08
C ILE A 162 -5.61 -8.83 -6.02
N ALA A 163 -4.81 -8.78 -4.95
CA ALA A 163 -3.67 -9.68 -4.77
C ALA A 163 -4.10 -11.15 -4.77
N SER A 164 -5.14 -11.50 -4.02
CA SER A 164 -5.69 -12.86 -3.97
C SER A 164 -6.21 -13.34 -5.33
N GLN A 165 -6.89 -12.48 -6.11
CA GLN A 165 -7.35 -12.84 -7.45
C GLN A 165 -6.20 -13.11 -8.44
N ILE A 166 -5.10 -12.39 -8.31
CA ILE A 166 -3.90 -12.61 -9.13
C ILE A 166 -3.24 -13.93 -8.74
N GLU A 167 -3.10 -14.17 -7.44
CA GLU A 167 -2.52 -15.41 -6.90
C GLU A 167 -3.32 -16.65 -7.33
N ASP A 168 -4.65 -16.59 -7.26
CA ASP A 168 -5.52 -17.68 -7.73
C ASP A 168 -5.34 -17.98 -9.23
N LYS A 169 -5.18 -16.95 -10.06
CA LYS A 169 -4.91 -17.11 -11.50
C LYS A 169 -3.54 -17.74 -11.73
N MET A 170 -2.52 -17.30 -11.00
CA MET A 170 -1.17 -17.87 -11.09
C MET A 170 -1.14 -19.33 -10.66
N ASN A 171 -1.79 -19.67 -9.54
CA ASN A 171 -1.88 -21.03 -9.03
C ASN A 171 -2.58 -21.96 -10.02
N LYS A 172 -3.68 -21.51 -10.65
CA LYS A 172 -4.34 -22.27 -11.73
C LYS A 172 -3.40 -22.49 -12.92
N HIS A 173 -2.70 -21.44 -13.37
CA HIS A 173 -1.80 -21.53 -14.51
C HIS A 173 -0.61 -22.45 -14.22
N GLN A 174 -0.03 -22.37 -13.02
CA GLN A 174 1.05 -23.26 -12.58
C GLN A 174 0.58 -24.71 -12.51
N ARG A 175 -0.62 -24.96 -11.98
CA ARG A 175 -1.22 -26.31 -11.94
C ARG A 175 -1.44 -26.88 -13.34
N GLU A 176 -1.99 -26.10 -14.26
CA GLU A 176 -2.18 -26.52 -15.65
C GLU A 176 -0.85 -26.81 -16.35
N PHE A 177 0.15 -25.95 -16.15
CA PHE A 177 1.50 -26.14 -16.68
C PHE A 177 2.11 -27.46 -16.17
N MET A 178 2.06 -27.70 -14.85
CA MET A 178 2.56 -28.94 -14.25
C MET A 178 1.84 -30.18 -14.81
N LEU A 179 0.51 -30.14 -14.91
CA LEU A 179 -0.27 -31.25 -15.47
C LEU A 179 0.08 -31.52 -16.95
N ARG A 180 0.33 -30.47 -17.74
CA ARG A 180 0.77 -30.62 -19.14
C ARG A 180 2.16 -31.24 -19.25
N GLU A 181 3.09 -30.82 -18.40
CA GLU A 181 4.44 -31.42 -18.37
C GLU A 181 4.39 -32.88 -17.90
N GLN A 182 3.57 -33.20 -16.88
CA GLN A 182 3.34 -34.59 -16.47
C GLN A 182 2.75 -35.44 -17.61
N LEU A 183 1.77 -34.92 -18.34
CA LEU A 183 1.19 -35.61 -19.50
C LEU A 183 2.21 -35.82 -20.63
N LYS A 184 3.08 -34.84 -20.90
CA LYS A 184 4.16 -35.01 -21.88
C LYS A 184 5.14 -36.10 -21.44
N SER A 185 5.56 -36.09 -20.17
CA SER A 185 6.45 -37.12 -19.63
C SER A 185 5.83 -38.52 -19.72
N ILE A 186 4.54 -38.67 -19.38
CA ILE A 186 3.82 -39.95 -19.52
C ILE A 186 3.76 -40.39 -20.99
N LYS A 187 3.42 -39.49 -21.92
CA LYS A 187 3.39 -39.81 -23.37
C LYS A 187 4.75 -40.28 -23.89
N LYS A 188 5.82 -39.65 -23.41
CA LYS A 188 7.20 -40.01 -23.71
C LYS A 188 7.59 -41.36 -23.12
N GLU A 189 7.26 -41.63 -21.87
CA GLU A 189 7.50 -42.94 -21.22
C GLU A 189 6.69 -44.07 -21.86
N LEU A 190 5.46 -43.81 -22.28
CA LEU A 190 4.61 -44.76 -23.01
C LEU A 190 5.04 -44.97 -24.47
N GLY A 191 6.05 -44.25 -24.96
CA GLY A 191 6.51 -44.35 -26.35
C GLY A 191 5.50 -43.80 -27.38
N ILE A 192 4.54 -42.98 -26.94
CA ILE A 192 3.56 -42.27 -27.79
C ILE A 192 4.14 -40.92 -28.24
N ASP A 193 5.46 -40.75 -28.15
CA ASP A 193 6.14 -39.59 -28.70
C ASP A 193 5.99 -39.62 -30.23
N LYS A 194 4.99 -38.86 -30.66
CA LYS A 194 4.53 -38.53 -32.02
C LYS A 194 3.46 -39.44 -32.59
N ASP A 195 2.38 -38.77 -33.02
CA ASP A 195 1.61 -39.03 -34.23
C ASP A 195 2.48 -39.15 -35.52
N ASP A 196 3.75 -39.55 -35.45
CA ASP A 196 4.68 -39.70 -36.60
C ASP A 196 4.45 -41.02 -37.38
N GLY A 197 3.42 -41.80 -37.01
CA GLY A 197 2.98 -42.92 -37.81
C GLY A 197 2.01 -42.49 -38.90
N SER A 198 0.89 -41.87 -38.52
CA SER A 198 -0.26 -41.73 -39.40
C SER A 198 -0.03 -40.78 -40.56
N ASP A 199 0.41 -39.54 -40.32
CA ASP A 199 0.54 -38.53 -41.39
C ASP A 199 1.76 -38.76 -42.30
N ALA A 200 2.89 -39.19 -41.74
CA ALA A 200 4.08 -39.52 -42.51
C ALA A 200 3.93 -40.84 -43.30
N LEU A 201 3.20 -41.84 -42.76
CA LEU A 201 2.84 -43.04 -43.53
C LEU A 201 1.80 -42.69 -44.60
N LEU A 202 0.80 -41.86 -44.32
CA LEU A 202 -0.19 -41.39 -45.29
C LEU A 202 0.49 -40.70 -46.49
N GLN A 203 1.44 -39.81 -46.24
CA GLN A 203 2.21 -39.19 -47.33
C GLN A 203 3.05 -40.20 -48.10
N LYS A 204 3.76 -41.12 -47.43
CA LYS A 204 4.54 -42.18 -48.11
C LYS A 204 3.66 -43.14 -48.91
N PHE A 205 2.46 -43.47 -48.43
CA PHE A 205 1.51 -44.31 -49.14
C PHE A 205 0.93 -43.59 -50.35
N LYS A 206 0.58 -42.30 -50.23
CA LYS A 206 0.14 -41.47 -51.37
C LYS A 206 1.22 -41.35 -52.46
N GLN A 207 2.47 -41.09 -52.07
CA GLN A 207 3.59 -40.98 -53.01
C GLN A 207 3.85 -42.29 -53.77
N ARG A 208 3.79 -43.44 -53.06
CA ARG A 208 3.89 -44.78 -53.70
C ARG A 208 2.71 -45.13 -54.61
N LEU A 209 1.54 -44.53 -54.36
CA LEU A 209 0.34 -44.69 -55.19
C LEU A 209 0.45 -43.87 -56.49
N GLU A 210 1.08 -42.70 -56.45
CA GLU A 210 1.34 -41.87 -57.64
C GLU A 210 2.37 -42.48 -58.59
N GLU A 211 3.35 -43.23 -58.07
CA GLU A 211 4.40 -43.89 -58.87
C GLU A 211 3.96 -45.21 -59.54
N LYS A 212 2.74 -45.69 -59.28
CA LYS A 212 2.20 -46.92 -59.89
C LYS A 212 1.02 -46.65 -60.81
N THR A 213 1.02 -47.27 -61.98
CA THR A 213 -0.16 -47.34 -62.86
C THR A 213 -1.20 -48.30 -62.27
N VAL A 214 -2.12 -47.74 -61.48
CA VAL A 214 -3.27 -48.46 -60.92
C VAL A 214 -4.45 -48.46 -61.92
N PRO A 215 -5.16 -49.59 -62.10
CA PRO A 215 -6.39 -49.66 -62.88
C PRO A 215 -7.47 -48.68 -62.36
N LYS A 216 -8.34 -48.20 -63.25
CA LYS A 216 -9.34 -47.15 -62.93
C LYS A 216 -10.30 -47.51 -61.79
N GLU A 217 -10.46 -48.78 -61.48
CA GLU A 217 -11.35 -49.30 -60.42
C GLU A 217 -10.83 -49.07 -58.99
N VAL A 218 -9.57 -48.65 -58.82
CA VAL A 218 -8.91 -48.49 -57.49
C VAL A 218 -8.60 -47.01 -57.18
N LYS A 219 -9.03 -46.07 -58.03
CA LYS A 219 -8.77 -44.63 -57.88
C LYS A 219 -9.92 -43.84 -57.23
N GLU A 220 -11.06 -44.47 -56.98
CA GLU A 220 -12.14 -43.95 -56.12
C GLU A 220 -12.05 -44.57 -54.73
#